data_AF-A0A351SKF1-F1
#
_entry.id   AF-A0A351SKF1-F1
#
_cell.length_a   1.000
_cell.length_b   1.000
_cell.length_c   1.000
_cell.angle_alpha   90.00
_cell.angle_beta   90.00
_cell.angle_gamma   90.00
#
_symmetry.space_group_name_H-M   'P 1'
#
loop_
_entity.id
_entity.type
_entity.pdbx_description
1 polymer ?
#
loop_
_entity_poly.entity_id
_entity_poly.type
_entity_poly.pdbx_seq_one_letter_code
_entity_poly.pdbx_strand_id
1 'polypeptide(L)' 'MSIILGANGRKLATTHHSRVAISGSDDGETWRYIKPDDVPEWIKDERVMADIVSGLIVSEHENGPYYFGEVIH' A
#
# COMPACT_ATOMS: atom_id res chain seq x y z
N MET A 1 0.97 -10.95 -7.97
CA MET A 1 1.48 -9.85 -8.82
C MET A 1 1.53 -10.34 -10.24
N SER A 2 0.81 -9.69 -11.16
CA SER A 2 0.83 -10.06 -12.58
C SER A 2 1.35 -8.89 -13.40
N ILE A 3 2.28 -9.15 -14.30
CA ILE A 3 2.81 -8.14 -15.23
C ILE A 3 2.11 -8.36 -16.57
N ILE A 4 1.47 -7.31 -17.09
CA ILE A 4 0.96 -7.29 -18.45
C ILE A 4 2.08 -6.80 -19.35
N LEU A 5 2.55 -7.67 -20.23
CA LEU A 5 3.53 -7.36 -21.27
C LEU A 5 2.81 -7.20 -22.61
N GLY A 6 3.24 -6.21 -23.40
CA GLY A 6 2.84 -6.07 -24.80
C GLY A 6 3.51 -7.12 -25.68
N ALA A 7 3.00 -7.30 -26.90
CA ALA A 7 3.56 -8.26 -27.87
C ALA A 7 5.05 -7.99 -28.21
N ASN A 8 5.55 -6.79 -27.94
CA ASN A 8 6.95 -6.39 -28.07
C ASN A 8 7.79 -6.64 -26.81
N GLY A 9 7.25 -7.33 -25.80
CA GLY A 9 7.92 -7.60 -24.52
C GLY A 9 7.99 -6.39 -23.57
N ARG A 10 7.44 -5.22 -23.94
CA ARG A 10 7.45 -4.04 -23.07
C ARG A 10 6.38 -4.17 -21.98
N LYS A 11 6.73 -3.80 -20.75
CA LYS A 11 5.76 -3.66 -19.65
C LYS A 11 4.71 -2.61 -20.03
N LEU A 12 3.44 -3.03 -20.02
CA LEU A 12 2.29 -2.15 -20.27
C LEU A 12 1.60 -1.76 -18.96
N ALA A 13 1.46 -2.69 -18.03
CA ALA A 13 0.89 -2.44 -16.71
C ALA A 13 1.32 -3.52 -15.70
N THR A 14 1.34 -3.18 -14.42
CA THR A 14 1.29 -4.17 -13.34
C THR A 14 -0.17 -4.26 -12.90
N THR A 15 -0.76 -5.45 -12.88
CA THR A 15 -2.06 -5.66 -12.23
C THR A 15 -1.88 -6.36 -10.91
N HIS A 16 -2.51 -5.79 -9.88
CA HIS A 16 -2.68 -6.43 -8.59
C HIS A 16 -4.06 -7.09 -8.62
N HIS A 17 -4.11 -8.39 -8.96
CA HIS A 17 -5.30 -9.20 -8.68
C HIS A 17 -5.53 -9.38 -7.16
N SER A 18 -4.54 -8.98 -6.37
CA SER A 18 -4.62 -8.89 -4.92
C SER A 18 -5.05 -7.49 -4.54
N ARG A 19 -6.06 -7.35 -3.68
CA ARG A 19 -6.38 -6.05 -3.09
C ARG A 19 -5.45 -5.86 -1.89
N VAL A 20 -5.00 -4.62 -1.66
CA VAL A 20 -4.27 -4.27 -0.43
C VAL A 20 -5.27 -3.60 0.48
N ALA A 21 -5.50 -4.21 1.65
CA ALA A 21 -6.20 -3.56 2.73
C ALA A 21 -5.18 -2.70 3.50
N ILE A 22 -5.46 -1.41 3.68
CA ILE A 22 -4.58 -0.50 4.42
C ILE A 22 -5.24 -0.17 5.75
N SER A 23 -4.46 -0.28 6.82
CA SER A 23 -4.86 0.11 8.17
C SER A 23 -4.00 1.26 8.66
N GLY A 24 -4.63 2.22 9.33
CA GLY A 24 -3.97 3.34 9.97
C GLY A 24 -4.12 3.31 11.48
N SER A 25 -3.14 3.87 12.18
CA SER A 25 -3.16 4.04 13.62
C SER A 25 -2.57 5.39 14.01
N ASP A 26 -3.30 6.18 14.78
CA ASP A 26 -2.82 7.49 15.26
C ASP A 26 -1.85 7.35 16.44
N ASP A 27 -1.95 6.24 17.19
CA ASP A 27 -1.24 5.96 18.44
C ASP A 27 -0.28 4.75 18.35
N GLY A 28 -0.29 4.03 17.23
CA GLY A 28 0.45 2.78 17.03
C GLY A 28 -0.18 1.54 17.69
N GLU A 29 -1.23 1.72 18.49
CA GLU A 29 -1.87 0.66 19.27
C GLU A 29 -3.25 0.29 18.69
N THR A 30 -4.01 1.30 18.26
CA THR A 30 -5.37 1.17 17.73
C THR A 30 -5.37 1.27 16.22
N TRP A 31 -5.68 0.17 15.54
CA TRP A 31 -5.64 0.09 14.08
C TRP A 31 -7.05 0.12 13.47
N ARG A 32 -7.22 0.90 12.40
CA ARG A 32 -8.49 1.05 11.69
C ARG A 32 -8.28 0.91 10.19
N TYR A 33 -9.17 0.19 9.53
CA TYR A 33 -9.17 0.11 8.07
C TYR A 33 -9.42 1.49 7.45
N ILE A 34 -8.59 1.87 6.49
CA ILE A 34 -8.71 3.12 5.74
C ILE A 34 -9.35 2.81 4.40
N LYS A 35 -10.40 3.56 4.05
CA LYS A 35 -10.99 3.46 2.72
C LYS A 35 -9.98 3.91 1.67
N PRO A 36 -9.94 3.29 0.48
CA PRO A 36 -8.97 3.66 -0.56
C PRO A 36 -8.92 5.17 -0.89
N ASP A 37 -10.06 5.85 -0.84
CA ASP A 37 -10.17 7.29 -1.11
C ASP A 37 -9.59 8.16 0.02
N ASP A 38 -9.55 7.62 1.25
CA ASP A 38 -9.05 8.30 2.45
C ASP A 38 -7.56 7.99 2.73
N VAL A 39 -6.93 7.16 1.89
CA VAL A 39 -5.50 6.85 1.99
C VAL A 39 -4.70 8.10 1.60
N PRO A 40 -3.74 8.56 2.43
CA PRO A 40 -2.90 9.71 2.11
C PRO A 40 -2.16 9.56 0.80
N GLU A 41 -1.93 10.67 0.09
CA GLU A 41 -1.32 10.61 -1.24
C GLU A 41 0.12 10.07 -1.22
N TRP A 42 0.89 10.37 -0.17
CA TRP A 42 2.26 9.85 -0.01
C TRP A 42 2.31 8.34 0.19
N ILE A 43 1.25 7.75 0.78
CA ILE A 43 1.13 6.30 0.93
C ILE A 43 0.99 5.64 -0.44
N LYS A 44 0.36 6.30 -1.42
CA LYS A 44 0.14 5.80 -2.79
C LYS A 44 1.39 5.78 -3.66
N ASP A 45 2.51 6.32 -3.18
CA ASP A 45 3.80 6.17 -3.86
C ASP A 45 4.16 4.68 -4.00
N GLU A 46 4.72 4.28 -5.16
CA GLU A 46 5.01 2.88 -5.47
C GLU A 46 5.97 2.25 -4.44
N ARG A 47 6.93 3.02 -3.92
CA ARG A 47 7.91 2.53 -2.94
C ARG A 47 7.26 2.34 -1.58
N VAL A 48 6.46 3.32 -1.14
CA VAL A 48 5.77 3.26 0.14
C VAL A 48 4.75 2.11 0.14
N MET A 49 4.00 1.94 -0.97
CA MET A 49 3.12 0.78 -1.12
C MET A 49 3.86 -0.54 -1.11
N ALA A 50 5.06 -0.62 -1.70
CA ALA A 50 5.87 -1.83 -1.65
C ALA A 50 6.31 -2.16 -0.21
N ASP A 51 6.72 -1.15 0.55
CA ASP A 51 7.10 -1.30 1.96
C ASP A 51 5.91 -1.80 2.79
N ILE A 52 4.76 -1.13 2.66
CA ILE A 52 3.51 -1.49 3.33
C ILE A 52 3.10 -2.93 3.01
N VAL A 53 3.11 -3.31 1.73
CA VAL A 53 2.74 -4.66 1.27
C VAL A 53 3.75 -5.72 1.71
N SER A 54 5.00 -5.34 1.97
CA SER A 54 6.01 -6.22 2.56
C SER A 54 5.82 -6.45 4.06
N GLY A 55 4.87 -5.75 4.68
CA GLY A 55 4.55 -5.82 6.09
C GLY A 55 5.28 -4.78 6.95
N LEU A 56 5.90 -3.77 6.34
CA LEU A 56 6.50 -2.67 7.08
C LEU A 56 5.42 -1.69 7.55
N ILE A 57 5.58 -1.22 8.78
CA ILE A 57 4.81 -0.09 9.31
C ILE A 57 5.54 1.18 8.90
N VAL A 58 4.83 2.10 8.24
CA VAL A 58 5.38 3.37 7.78
C VAL A 58 4.68 4.54 8.48
N SER A 59 5.39 5.65 8.64
CA SER A 59 4.83 6.92 9.11
C SER A 59 5.55 8.07 8.41
N GLU A 60 4.82 9.14 8.09
CA GLU A 60 5.39 10.33 7.45
C GLU A 60 6.33 11.10 8.40
N HIS A 61 6.07 11.00 9.71
CA HIS A 61 6.75 11.74 10.76
C HIS A 61 7.00 10.87 11.99
N GLU A 62 8.02 11.19 12.78
CA GLU A 62 8.42 10.43 13.98
C GLU A 62 7.30 10.28 15.04
N ASN A 63 6.24 11.10 14.96
CA ASN A 63 5.03 11.04 15.78
C ASN A 63 3.73 11.18 14.94
N GLY A 64 3.79 10.84 13.65
CA GLY A 64 2.64 10.88 12.75
C GLY A 64 1.84 9.57 12.76
N PRO A 65 0.66 9.55 12.11
CA PRO A 65 -0.12 8.33 11.97
C PRO A 65 0.70 7.24 11.27
N TYR A 66 0.60 6.02 11.79
CA TYR A 66 1.25 4.82 11.29
C TYR A 66 0.34 4.11 10.30
N TYR A 67 0.92 3.51 9.27
CA TYR A 67 0.20 2.79 8.24
C TYR A 67 0.83 1.42 8.00
N PHE A 68 -0.02 0.43 7.78
CA PHE A 68 0.34 -0.94 7.47
C PHE A 68 -0.64 -1.49 6.43
N GLY A 69 -0.24 -2.52 5.68
CA GLY A 69 -1.12 -3.11 4.68
C GLY A 69 -0.95 -4.61 4.53
N GLU A 70 -2.09 -5.23 4.24
CA GLU A 70 -2.21 -6.67 4.06
C GLU A 70 -2.73 -7.00 2.67
N VAL A 71 -2.10 -7.99 2.05
CA VAL A 71 -2.54 -8.56 0.79
C VAL A 71 -3.73 -9.48 1.05
N ILE A 72 -4.91 -9.04 0.65
CA ILE A 72 -6.14 -9.86 0.73
C ILE A 72 -6.38 -10.57 -0.61
N HIS A 73 -6.79 -11.84 -0.51
CA HIS A 73 -7.04 -12.75 -1.63
C HIS A 73 -8.55 -12.92 -1.88
#